data_AF-A0A3N5KYH0-F1
#
_entry.id   AF-A0A3N5KYH0-F1
#
_cell.length_a   1.000
_cell.length_b   1.000
_cell.length_c   1.000
_cell.angle_alpha   90.00
_cell.angle_beta   90.00
_cell.angle_gamma   90.00
#
_symmetry.space_group_name_H-M   'P 1'
#
loop_
_entity.id
_entity.type
_entity.pdbx_description
1 polymer ?
#
loop_
_entity_poly.entity_id
_entity_poly.type
_entity_poly.pdbx_seq_one_letter_code
_entity_poly.pdbx_strand_id
1 'polypeptide(L)'
;MSAAGIEPLSPQKKWRAITIATLVLVPAYWAILIGFVSAGSDADGGVGNPAVAIAFGLMLIPFVFVALAFLSQHPMAAGAVVKAMGLCLVVGICTSAVAGDAVTGIIAGVGAGGIVALRADEPHNWKSRALGVAIAASYTFVLARTAGAIVLLPAPIFPFTAIGVADHLSERRWERETAASRSSG
;
A
#
# COMPACT_ATOMS: atom_id res chain seq x y z
N MET A 1 -13.89 -19.64 9.19
CA MET A 1 -13.14 -20.85 8.77
C MET A 1 -11.70 -20.62 9.16
N SER A 2 -11.24 -21.27 10.23
CA SER A 2 -9.85 -21.16 10.68
C SER A 2 -8.92 -21.69 9.59
N ALA A 3 -7.86 -20.95 9.29
CA ALA A 3 -6.80 -21.32 8.34
C ALA A 3 -5.89 -22.44 8.89
N ALA A 4 -6.48 -23.42 9.59
CA ALA A 4 -5.78 -24.58 10.13
C ALA A 4 -5.41 -25.52 8.97
N GLY A 5 -4.24 -25.31 8.36
CA GLY A 5 -3.68 -26.23 7.36
C GLY A 5 -2.91 -25.59 6.21
N ILE A 6 -2.85 -24.26 6.09
CA ILE A 6 -2.02 -23.60 5.06
C ILE A 6 -0.67 -23.24 5.69
N GLU A 7 0.42 -23.77 5.13
CA GLU A 7 1.78 -23.45 5.57
C GLU A 7 2.01 -21.91 5.55
N PRO A 8 2.60 -21.32 6.62
CA PRO A 8 2.86 -19.89 6.68
C PRO A 8 3.68 -19.40 5.48
N LEU A 9 3.41 -18.19 5.01
CA LEU A 9 4.17 -17.62 3.90
C LEU A 9 5.60 -17.29 4.37
N SER A 10 6.61 -17.83 3.70
CA SER A 10 8.00 -17.52 4.07
C SER A 10 8.29 -16.01 3.94
N PRO A 11 9.08 -15.41 4.86
CA PRO A 11 9.38 -13.98 4.83
C PRO A 11 9.97 -13.52 3.48
N GLN A 12 10.80 -14.35 2.85
CA GLN A 12 11.40 -14.05 1.54
C GLN A 12 10.35 -13.92 0.43
N LYS A 13 9.34 -14.80 0.39
CA LYS A 13 8.27 -14.75 -0.61
C LYS A 13 7.41 -13.50 -0.42
N LYS A 14 7.11 -13.15 0.83
CA LYS A 14 6.35 -11.95 1.19
C LYS A 14 7.07 -10.66 0.78
N TRP A 15 8.34 -10.51 1.14
CA TRP A 15 9.13 -9.35 0.73
C TRP A 15 9.31 -9.28 -0.78
N ARG A 16 9.47 -10.42 -1.48
CA ARG A 16 9.50 -10.44 -2.94
C ARG A 16 8.19 -9.93 -3.56
N ALA A 17 7.03 -10.34 -3.01
CA ALA A 17 5.73 -9.85 -3.46
C ALA A 17 5.58 -8.33 -3.24
N ILE A 18 5.99 -7.82 -2.08
CA ILE A 18 6.02 -6.39 -1.77
C ILE A 18 6.91 -5.63 -2.75
N THR A 19 8.14 -6.10 -2.99
CA THR A 19 9.08 -5.46 -3.92
C THR A 19 8.53 -5.42 -5.33
N ILE A 20 8.01 -6.53 -5.85
CA ILE A 20 7.45 -6.58 -7.22
C ILE A 20 6.23 -5.68 -7.34
N ALA A 21 5.30 -5.71 -6.38
CA ALA A 21 4.14 -4.82 -6.38
C ALA A 21 4.57 -3.35 -6.32
N THR A 22 5.60 -3.02 -5.54
CA THR A 22 6.17 -1.66 -5.47
C THR A 22 6.77 -1.24 -6.82
N LEU A 23 7.50 -2.13 -7.50
CA LEU A 23 8.05 -1.83 -8.84
C LEU A 23 6.97 -1.55 -9.88
N VAL A 24 5.81 -2.20 -9.78
CA VAL A 24 4.64 -1.90 -10.63
C VAL A 24 3.96 -0.59 -10.21
N LEU A 25 3.94 -0.30 -8.90
CA LEU A 25 3.34 0.91 -8.36
C LEU A 25 4.12 2.18 -8.71
N VAL A 26 5.46 2.13 -8.78
CA VAL A 26 6.30 3.29 -9.09
C VAL A 26 5.88 4.00 -10.40
N PRO A 27 5.80 3.33 -11.57
CA PRO A 27 5.36 4.00 -12.80
C PRO A 27 3.89 4.45 -12.73
N ALA A 28 3.03 3.71 -12.03
CA ALA A 28 1.63 4.11 -11.82
C ALA A 28 1.52 5.42 -11.03
N TYR A 29 2.27 5.52 -9.93
CA TYR A 29 2.37 6.70 -9.07
C TYR A 29 2.86 7.91 -9.86
N TRP A 30 3.97 7.77 -10.59
CA TRP A 30 4.54 8.86 -11.37
C TRP A 30 3.60 9.36 -12.47
N ALA A 31 2.91 8.46 -13.17
CA ALA A 31 1.94 8.85 -14.18
C ALA A 31 0.76 9.64 -13.59
N ILE A 32 0.22 9.19 -12.45
CA ILE A 32 -0.85 9.89 -11.73
C ILE A 32 -0.36 11.26 -11.25
N LEU A 33 0.84 11.33 -10.67
CA LEU A 33 1.41 12.57 -10.15
C LEU A 33 1.66 13.58 -11.27
N ILE A 34 2.25 13.17 -12.39
CA ILE A 34 2.44 14.02 -13.58
C ILE A 34 1.10 14.56 -14.06
N GLY A 35 0.07 13.71 -14.09
CA GLY A 35 -1.28 14.12 -14.45
C GLY A 35 -1.87 15.18 -13.52
N PHE A 36 -1.77 14.99 -12.20
CA PHE A 36 -2.26 16.00 -11.25
C PHE A 36 -1.47 17.30 -11.28
N VAL A 37 -0.14 17.23 -11.41
CA VAL A 37 0.71 18.42 -11.53
C VAL A 37 0.38 19.19 -12.81
N SER A 38 0.24 18.48 -13.93
CA SER A 38 -0.12 19.10 -15.22
C SER A 38 -1.53 19.72 -15.20
N ALA A 39 -2.47 19.11 -14.48
CA ALA A 39 -3.83 19.64 -14.35
C ALA A 39 -3.92 20.90 -13.47
N GLY A 40 -2.95 21.10 -12.56
CA GLY A 40 -2.90 22.27 -11.68
C GLY A 40 -1.94 23.37 -12.13
N SER A 41 -1.24 23.20 -13.25
CA SER A 41 -0.30 24.18 -13.77
C SER A 41 -0.90 24.99 -14.92
N ASP A 42 -0.89 26.32 -14.81
CA ASP A 42 -1.30 27.26 -15.88
C ASP A 42 -0.22 27.42 -16.98
N ALA A 43 0.89 26.69 -16.89
CA ALA A 43 1.96 26.75 -17.87
C ALA A 43 1.68 25.82 -19.07
N ASP A 44 1.72 26.36 -20.29
CA ASP A 44 1.58 25.63 -21.57
C ASP A 44 2.66 24.56 -21.85
N GLY A 45 3.47 24.19 -20.86
CA GLY A 45 4.58 23.23 -20.96
C GLY A 45 4.27 21.81 -20.46
N GLY A 46 3.00 21.50 -20.17
CA GLY A 46 2.58 20.18 -19.67
C GLY A 46 2.82 19.04 -20.67
N VAL A 47 3.09 17.83 -20.15
CA VAL A 47 3.28 16.61 -20.94
C VAL A 47 1.92 16.10 -21.44
N GLY A 48 1.42 16.64 -22.55
CA GLY A 48 0.16 16.19 -23.17
C GLY A 48 -1.08 16.30 -22.27
N ASN A 49 -2.14 15.56 -22.60
CA ASN A 49 -3.41 15.61 -21.88
C ASN A 49 -3.28 15.02 -20.45
N PRO A 50 -3.48 15.82 -19.37
CA PRO A 50 -3.35 15.35 -17.99
C PRO A 50 -4.20 14.13 -17.65
N ALA A 51 -5.40 14.04 -18.23
CA ALA A 51 -6.31 12.92 -17.99
C ALA A 51 -5.74 11.58 -18.51
N VAL A 52 -4.93 11.61 -19.57
CA VAL A 52 -4.30 10.39 -20.13
C VAL A 52 -3.26 9.85 -19.16
N ALA A 53 -2.45 10.71 -18.55
CA ALA A 53 -1.44 10.30 -17.57
C ALA A 53 -2.11 9.72 -16.30
N ILE A 54 -3.17 10.36 -15.81
CA ILE A 54 -3.96 9.84 -14.68
C ILE A 54 -4.58 8.48 -15.03
N ALA A 55 -5.24 8.37 -16.19
CA ALA A 55 -5.88 7.14 -16.62
C ALA A 55 -4.86 5.99 -16.78
N PHE A 56 -3.69 6.27 -17.36
CA PHE A 56 -2.62 5.29 -17.50
C PHE A 56 -2.15 4.78 -16.14
N GLY A 57 -1.88 5.68 -15.19
CA GLY A 57 -1.46 5.24 -13.86
C GLY A 57 -2.56 4.50 -13.09
N LEU A 58 -3.83 4.93 -13.20
CA LEU A 58 -4.97 4.20 -12.62
C LEU A 58 -5.16 2.81 -13.23
N MET A 59 -4.91 2.66 -14.55
CA MET A 59 -4.95 1.37 -15.23
C MET A 59 -3.90 0.39 -14.70
N LEU A 60 -2.77 0.89 -14.18
CA LEU A 60 -1.72 0.06 -13.59
C LEU A 60 -2.03 -0.40 -12.15
N ILE A 61 -2.86 0.32 -11.40
CA ILE A 61 -3.20 -0.01 -10.00
C ILE A 61 -3.76 -1.44 -9.82
N PRO A 62 -4.68 -1.95 -10.66
CA PRO A 62 -5.13 -3.34 -10.60
C PRO A 62 -3.97 -4.34 -10.64
N PHE A 63 -2.95 -4.09 -11.48
CA PHE A 63 -1.79 -4.97 -11.62
C PHE A 63 -0.91 -4.97 -10.37
N VAL A 64 -0.84 -3.86 -9.64
CA VAL A 64 -0.19 -3.80 -8.33
C VAL A 64 -0.84 -4.79 -7.36
N PHE A 65 -2.17 -4.80 -7.29
CA PHE A 65 -2.90 -5.72 -6.41
C PHE A 65 -2.87 -7.16 -6.90
N VAL A 66 -2.89 -7.39 -8.22
CA VAL A 66 -2.68 -8.73 -8.80
C VAL A 66 -1.30 -9.27 -8.40
N ALA A 67 -0.24 -8.49 -8.59
CA ALA A 67 1.10 -8.88 -8.17
C ALA A 67 1.13 -9.22 -6.68
N LEU A 68 0.55 -8.36 -5.82
CA LEU A 68 0.56 -8.56 -4.38
C LEU A 68 -0.24 -9.82 -3.96
N ALA A 69 -1.45 -10.00 -4.48
CA ALA A 69 -2.34 -11.10 -4.09
C ALA A 69 -1.86 -12.46 -4.60
N PHE A 70 -1.41 -12.55 -5.86
CA PHE A 70 -0.98 -13.83 -6.44
C PHE A 70 0.42 -14.22 -5.96
N LEU A 71 1.37 -13.28 -5.89
CA LEU A 71 2.73 -13.61 -5.43
C LEU A 71 2.79 -13.91 -3.94
N SER A 72 1.89 -13.36 -3.14
CA SER A 72 1.73 -13.73 -1.73
C SER A 72 0.86 -14.97 -1.51
N GLN A 73 0.40 -15.64 -2.58
CA GLN A 73 -0.43 -16.85 -2.51
C GLN A 73 -1.72 -16.66 -1.69
N HIS A 74 -2.39 -15.52 -1.87
CA HIS A 74 -3.63 -15.22 -1.17
C HIS A 74 -4.71 -16.27 -1.50
N PRO A 75 -5.39 -16.89 -0.50
CA PRO A 75 -6.30 -18.01 -0.72
C PRO A 75 -7.47 -17.67 -1.64
N MET A 76 -7.91 -16.41 -1.61
CA MET A 76 -8.96 -15.85 -2.49
C MET A 76 -8.42 -14.71 -3.35
N ALA A 77 -7.32 -14.93 -4.09
CA ALA A 77 -6.57 -13.87 -4.78
C ALA A 77 -7.44 -12.94 -5.64
N ALA A 78 -8.29 -13.47 -6.53
CA ALA A 78 -9.14 -12.64 -7.39
C ALA A 78 -10.14 -11.78 -6.57
N GLY A 79 -10.79 -12.37 -5.56
CA GLY A 79 -11.70 -11.63 -4.68
C GLY A 79 -10.98 -10.57 -3.83
N ALA A 80 -9.73 -10.84 -3.43
CA ALA A 80 -8.88 -9.90 -2.71
C ALA A 80 -8.49 -8.70 -3.59
N VAL A 81 -8.19 -8.92 -4.88
CA VAL A 81 -7.90 -7.84 -5.84
C VAL A 81 -9.10 -6.92 -6.00
N VAL A 82 -10.31 -7.46 -6.21
CA VAL A 82 -11.52 -6.64 -6.36
C VAL A 82 -11.80 -5.81 -5.11
N LYS A 83 -11.67 -6.43 -3.92
CA LYS A 83 -11.79 -5.72 -2.64
C LYS A 83 -10.72 -4.64 -2.47
N ALA A 84 -9.48 -4.94 -2.87
CA ALA A 84 -8.36 -4.01 -2.81
C ALA A 84 -8.59 -2.79 -3.69
N MET A 85 -9.10 -2.98 -4.91
CA MET A 85 -9.46 -1.89 -5.81
C MET A 85 -10.54 -1.00 -5.21
N GLY A 86 -11.63 -1.59 -4.70
CA GLY A 86 -12.71 -0.83 -4.06
C GLY A 86 -12.22 -0.03 -2.85
N LEU A 87 -11.43 -0.66 -1.99
CA LEU A 87 -10.89 0.00 -0.79
C LEU A 87 -9.87 1.09 -1.15
N CYS A 88 -9.05 0.87 -2.18
CA CYS A 88 -8.10 1.85 -2.69
C CYS A 88 -8.80 3.11 -3.18
N LEU A 89 -9.89 2.96 -3.93
CA LEU A 89 -10.66 4.10 -4.42
C LEU A 89 -11.35 4.83 -3.26
N VAL A 90 -12.06 4.11 -2.39
CA VAL A 90 -12.80 4.73 -1.27
C VAL A 90 -11.84 5.46 -0.33
N VAL A 91 -10.80 4.78 0.16
CA VAL A 91 -9.85 5.39 1.11
C VAL A 91 -9.03 6.48 0.42
N GLY A 92 -8.58 6.25 -0.81
CA GLY A 92 -7.78 7.22 -1.54
C GLY A 92 -8.53 8.51 -1.82
N ILE A 93 -9.77 8.43 -2.31
CA ILE A 93 -10.61 9.61 -2.59
C ILE A 93 -10.93 10.36 -1.30
N CYS A 94 -11.40 9.67 -0.26
CA CYS A 94 -11.71 10.31 1.02
C CYS A 94 -10.47 10.96 1.64
N THR A 95 -9.32 10.29 1.60
CA THR A 95 -8.08 10.84 2.16
C THR A 95 -7.58 12.01 1.34
N SER A 96 -7.61 11.96 0.01
CA SER A 96 -7.28 13.12 -0.84
C SER A 96 -8.17 14.33 -0.53
N ALA A 97 -9.48 14.10 -0.33
CA ALA A 97 -10.43 15.17 -0.01
C ALA A 97 -10.13 15.83 1.34
N VAL A 98 -9.79 15.03 2.35
CA VAL A 98 -9.44 15.53 3.70
C VAL A 98 -8.07 16.19 3.72
N ALA A 99 -7.09 15.59 3.05
CA ALA A 99 -5.72 16.08 3.02
C ALA A 99 -5.54 17.29 2.09
N GLY A 100 -6.41 17.48 1.10
CA GLY A 100 -6.24 18.52 0.08
C GLY A 100 -5.08 18.26 -0.88
N ASP A 101 -4.55 17.04 -0.94
CA ASP A 101 -3.50 16.64 -1.88
C ASP A 101 -3.67 15.19 -2.33
N ALA A 102 -3.34 14.92 -3.59
CA ALA A 102 -3.50 13.60 -4.19
C ALA A 102 -2.49 12.57 -3.69
N VAL A 103 -1.29 13.01 -3.28
CA VAL A 103 -0.19 12.11 -2.91
C VAL A 103 -0.54 11.34 -1.66
N THR A 104 -1.02 12.03 -0.62
CA THR A 104 -1.46 11.44 0.64
C THR A 104 -2.60 10.44 0.39
N GLY A 105 -3.54 10.77 -0.49
CA GLY A 105 -4.61 9.86 -0.87
C GLY A 105 -4.13 8.62 -1.63
N ILE A 106 -3.17 8.74 -2.54
CA ILE A 106 -2.59 7.58 -3.23
C ILE A 106 -1.93 6.63 -2.21
N ILE A 107 -1.13 7.16 -1.27
CA ILE A 107 -0.47 6.32 -0.26
C ILE A 107 -1.50 5.62 0.64
N ALA A 108 -2.50 6.35 1.12
CA ALA A 108 -3.54 5.78 1.97
C ALA A 108 -4.40 4.75 1.22
N GLY A 109 -4.83 5.06 0.00
CA GLY A 109 -5.63 4.16 -0.84
C GLY A 109 -4.88 2.89 -1.21
N VAL A 110 -3.68 3.01 -1.78
CA VAL A 110 -2.87 1.85 -2.17
C VAL A 110 -2.46 1.04 -0.94
N GLY A 111 -2.13 1.70 0.17
CA GLY A 111 -1.89 1.05 1.45
C GLY A 111 -3.12 0.25 1.90
N ALA A 112 -4.31 0.85 1.94
CA ALA A 112 -5.54 0.17 2.33
C ALA A 112 -5.86 -1.03 1.43
N GLY A 113 -5.74 -0.89 0.10
CA GLY A 113 -5.87 -2.01 -0.83
C GLY A 113 -4.82 -3.11 -0.58
N GLY A 114 -3.59 -2.72 -0.24
CA GLY A 114 -2.51 -3.63 0.14
C GLY A 114 -2.81 -4.47 1.38
N ILE A 115 -3.53 -3.92 2.37
CA ILE A 115 -3.92 -4.65 3.60
C ILE A 115 -4.74 -5.90 3.26
N VAL A 116 -5.65 -5.78 2.29
CA VAL A 116 -6.55 -6.88 1.89
C VAL A 116 -6.00 -7.73 0.75
N ALA A 117 -5.13 -7.18 -0.11
CA ALA A 117 -4.49 -7.95 -1.19
C ALA A 117 -3.32 -8.81 -0.69
N LEU A 118 -2.52 -8.32 0.26
CA LEU A 118 -1.41 -9.10 0.82
C LEU A 118 -1.95 -10.20 1.73
N ARG A 119 -1.55 -11.45 1.47
CA ARG A 119 -1.89 -12.58 2.35
C ARG A 119 -1.55 -12.28 3.82
N ALA A 120 -2.52 -12.54 4.70
CA ALA A 120 -2.33 -12.57 6.14
C ALA A 120 -2.18 -14.02 6.60
N ASP A 121 -1.25 -14.26 7.52
CA ASP A 121 -1.07 -15.53 8.23
C ASP A 121 -1.53 -15.28 9.67
N GLU A 122 -1.73 -16.34 10.48
CA GLU A 122 -2.32 -16.24 11.83
C GLU A 122 -1.79 -15.11 12.74
N PRO A 123 -0.48 -14.79 12.81
CA PRO A 123 -0.01 -13.70 13.67
C PRO A 123 -0.29 -12.29 13.12
N HIS A 124 -0.73 -12.15 11.87
CA HIS A 124 -0.94 -10.85 11.23
C HIS A 124 -2.30 -10.26 11.61
N ASN A 125 -2.29 -9.06 12.20
CA ASN A 125 -3.50 -8.32 12.55
C ASN A 125 -3.74 -7.17 11.58
N TRP A 126 -4.96 -7.07 11.04
CA TRP A 126 -5.39 -5.97 10.19
C TRP A 126 -5.22 -4.60 10.86
N LYS A 127 -5.34 -4.53 12.20
CA LYS A 127 -5.12 -3.30 12.98
C LYS A 127 -3.68 -2.82 12.89
N SER A 128 -2.70 -3.73 12.97
CA SER A 128 -1.28 -3.40 12.85
C SER A 128 -0.98 -2.84 11.46
N ARG A 129 -1.51 -3.49 10.41
CA ARG A 129 -1.33 -3.04 9.03
C ARG A 129 -1.99 -1.67 8.79
N ALA A 130 -3.21 -1.47 9.30
CA ALA A 130 -3.91 -0.20 9.21
C ALA A 130 -3.14 0.92 9.93
N LEU A 131 -2.59 0.65 11.11
CA LEU A 131 -1.72 1.60 11.82
C LEU A 131 -0.46 1.92 11.01
N GLY A 132 0.20 0.92 10.42
CA GLY A 132 1.37 1.12 9.57
C GLY A 132 1.05 2.02 8.36
N VAL A 133 -0.06 1.76 7.68
CA VAL A 133 -0.53 2.60 6.54
C VAL A 133 -0.89 4.01 7.01
N ALA A 134 -1.56 4.16 8.15
CA ALA A 134 -1.90 5.46 8.71
C ALA A 134 -0.66 6.29 9.05
N ILE A 135 0.38 5.67 9.63
CA ILE A 135 1.67 6.31 9.91
C ILE A 135 2.35 6.72 8.60
N ALA A 136 2.39 5.83 7.59
CA ALA A 136 2.97 6.14 6.28
C ALA A 136 2.26 7.31 5.57
N ALA A 137 0.93 7.33 5.58
CA ALA A 137 0.14 8.41 5.01
C ALA A 137 0.35 9.72 5.78
N SER A 138 0.34 9.69 7.11
CA SER A 138 0.57 10.87 7.95
C SER A 138 1.99 11.43 7.77
N TYR A 139 2.99 10.55 7.69
CA TYR A 139 4.37 10.93 7.42
C TYR A 139 4.52 11.61 6.06
N THR A 140 3.89 11.04 5.03
CA THR A 140 3.86 11.61 3.67
C THR A 140 3.17 12.98 3.67
N PHE A 141 2.04 13.11 4.36
CA PHE A 141 1.30 14.36 4.49
C PHE A 141 2.13 15.48 5.12
N VAL A 142 2.81 15.17 6.24
CA VAL A 142 3.69 16.12 6.94
C VAL A 142 4.84 16.52 6.03
N LEU A 143 5.54 15.55 5.45
CA LEU A 143 6.67 15.80 4.58
C LEU A 143 6.30 16.64 3.35
N ALA A 144 5.17 16.34 2.70
CA ALA A 144 4.71 17.10 1.54
C ALA A 144 4.53 18.60 1.88
N ARG A 145 4.19 18.93 3.13
CA ARG A 145 4.02 20.29 3.63
C ARG A 145 5.30 20.95 4.13
N THR A 146 6.25 20.17 4.64
CA THR A 146 7.47 20.72 5.26
C THR A 146 8.69 20.70 4.35
N ALA A 147 8.81 19.73 3.45
CA ALA A 147 10.01 19.47 2.65
C ALA A 147 9.76 19.56 1.12
N GLY A 148 8.52 19.82 0.69
CA GLY A 148 8.17 20.05 -0.71
C GLY A 148 8.39 18.84 -1.62
N ALA A 149 8.74 19.08 -2.88
CA ALA A 149 8.72 18.07 -3.94
C ALA A 149 9.72 16.90 -3.76
N ILE A 150 10.78 17.05 -2.96
CA ILE A 150 11.80 16.00 -2.73
C ILE A 150 11.16 14.73 -2.13
N VAL A 151 10.08 14.90 -1.38
CA VAL A 151 9.32 13.86 -0.70
C VAL A 151 8.59 12.91 -1.65
N LEU A 152 8.31 13.38 -2.86
CA LEU A 152 7.57 12.63 -3.87
C LEU A 152 8.40 11.45 -4.41
N LEU A 153 9.72 11.50 -4.29
CA LEU A 153 10.63 10.45 -4.76
C LEU A 153 10.42 9.10 -4.04
N PRO A 154 10.46 9.01 -2.69
CA PRO A 154 10.24 7.75 -1.98
C PRO A 154 8.77 7.39 -1.76
N ALA A 155 7.83 8.30 -2.00
CA ALA A 155 6.42 8.14 -1.69
C ALA A 155 5.82 6.76 -2.08
N PRO A 156 5.98 6.25 -3.31
CA PRO A 156 5.38 4.97 -3.71
C PRO A 156 5.93 3.75 -2.97
N ILE A 157 7.05 3.87 -2.23
CA ILE A 157 7.66 2.76 -1.48
C ILE A 157 6.93 2.54 -0.15
N PHE A 158 6.38 3.60 0.44
CA PHE A 158 5.82 3.56 1.78
C PHE A 158 4.64 2.60 2.01
N PRO A 159 3.61 2.51 1.13
CA PRO A 159 2.38 1.78 1.48
C PRO A 159 2.63 0.30 1.76
N PHE A 160 3.39 -0.39 0.90
CA PHE A 160 3.66 -1.82 1.09
C PHE A 160 4.79 -2.08 2.07
N THR A 161 5.79 -1.21 2.15
CA THR A 161 6.86 -1.32 3.15
C THR A 161 6.29 -1.20 4.57
N ALA A 162 5.37 -0.26 4.79
CA ALA A 162 4.72 -0.09 6.08
C ALA A 162 3.92 -1.33 6.50
N ILE A 163 3.24 -1.99 5.56
CA ILE A 163 2.54 -3.26 5.81
C ILE A 163 3.55 -4.37 6.16
N GLY A 164 4.64 -4.51 5.39
CA GLY A 164 5.68 -5.50 5.66
C GLY A 164 6.33 -5.34 7.04
N VAL A 165 6.63 -4.10 7.43
CA VAL A 165 7.17 -3.78 8.76
C VAL A 165 6.14 -4.03 9.86
N ALA A 166 4.88 -3.64 9.66
CA ALA A 166 3.81 -3.86 10.64
C ALA A 166 3.59 -5.36 10.92
N ASP A 167 3.67 -6.19 9.90
CA ASP A 167 3.59 -7.63 10.06
C ASP A 167 4.81 -8.20 10.81
N HIS A 168 6.03 -7.79 10.44
CA HIS A 168 7.26 -8.22 11.12
C HIS A 168 7.27 -7.85 12.62
N LEU A 169 6.72 -6.69 12.97
CA LEU A 169 6.55 -6.28 14.38
C LEU A 169 5.48 -7.12 15.10
N SER A 170 4.43 -7.52 14.38
CA SER A 170 3.36 -8.36 14.94
C SER A 170 3.87 -9.79 15.20
N GLU A 171 4.67 -10.36 14.28
CA GLU A 171 5.36 -11.64 14.45
C GLU A 171 6.25 -11.63 15.72
N ARG A 172 7.09 -10.60 15.90
CA ARG A 172 7.95 -10.44 17.10
C ARG A 172 7.17 -10.32 18.40
N ARG A 173 6.00 -9.67 18.37
CA ARG A 173 5.15 -9.52 19.55
C ARG A 173 4.55 -10.87 19.96
N TRP A 174 4.07 -11.63 18.98
CA TRP A 174 3.53 -12.97 19.19
C TRP A 174 4.57 -13.94 19.77
N GLU A 175 5.80 -13.90 19.25
CA GLU A 175 6.92 -14.71 19.78
C GLU A 175 7.19 -14.42 21.26
N ARG A 176 7.16 -13.14 21.66
CA ARG A 176 7.35 -12.72 23.06
C ARG A 176 6.22 -13.19 23.96
N GLU A 177 4.98 -13.06 23.52
CA GLU A 177 3.79 -13.50 24.27
C GLU A 177 3.79 -15.03 24.46
N THR A 178 4.21 -15.78 23.43
CA THR A 178 4.34 -17.25 23.48
C THR A 178 5.52 -17.70 24.37
N ALA A 179 6.65 -16.97 24.35
CA ALA A 179 7.77 -17.25 25.23
C ALA A 179 7.43 -16.97 26.70
N ALA A 180 6.70 -15.88 26.97
CA ALA A 180 6.25 -15.53 28.31
C ALA A 180 5.29 -16.58 28.88
N SER A 181 4.30 -17.05 28.10
CA SER A 181 3.34 -18.06 28.56
C SER A 181 3.98 -19.42 28.86
N ARG A 182 5.02 -19.81 28.11
CA ARG A 182 5.82 -21.02 28.38
C ARG A 182 6.70 -20.92 29.63
N SER A 183 7.09 -19.71 30.03
CA SER A 183 7.90 -19.49 31.23
C SER A 183 7.07 -19.42 32.53
N SER A 184 5.75 -19.25 32.41
CA SER A 184 4.81 -19.11 33.53
C SER A 184 4.00 -20.38 33.84
N GLY A 185 4.20 -21.48 33.11
CA GLY A 185 3.55 -22.77 33.33
C GLY A 185 4.56 -23.84 33.70
#